data_AF-A2E6X2-F1
#
_entry.id   AF-A2E6X2-F1
#
_cell.length_a   1.000
_cell.length_b   1.000
_cell.length_c   1.000
_cell.angle_alpha   90.00
_cell.angle_beta   90.00
_cell.angle_gamma   90.00
#
_symmetry.space_group_name_H-M   'P 1'
#
loop_
_entity.id
_entity.type
_entity.pdbx_description
1 polymer ?
#
loop_
_entity_poly.entity_id
_entity_poly.type
_entity_poly.pdbx_seq_one_letter_code
_entity_poly.pdbx_strand_id
1 'polypeptide(L)'
;MVQITKSCRELKRVGILKECGRLNININGRIIKTMKSTAVCFSDLIHERCIYDKSITSFKANIDLKCEDSIDILTNFLETGKLEFEEDENHYHDLFEIGKYFGNEIFIHMYIDHVKIDKSITKENVFSKYEVSVLENDPKTENECLYFISSNLYCFDDNDIIDNFTRNGYEFCEQIITSKELKIDNEDHLSFLVLSICEKNDTFFDLFRYIKLSFCSSETYDSIYNFCLEHSFERDLLTIYNETLKNYHSNIKENIELSNQSLLSFEKHLTNNQFTISNNSICSFEKHLTINQFMISSQPICSFDSMLVSKEIKMKFTSSSVLGSCESSFINSYRDNADFCTENSPNSWIKADIKGYKLKPISYVLQSRCINGGDLLRRWKLEGIKEDGTTVVLDNDKYYEFKQREIKEFPLHTNEYFVSFKITQTGKNSLDCDYLQISVFDFKGALTKI
;
A
#
# COMPACT_ATOMS: atom_id res chain seq x y z
N MET A 1 -1.10 1.38 38.93
CA MET A 1 0.22 1.13 38.33
C MET A 1 0.95 0.14 39.18
N VAL A 2 1.06 -1.09 38.69
CA VAL A 2 1.97 -2.07 39.28
C VAL A 2 3.37 -1.71 38.78
N GLN A 3 4.34 -1.66 39.68
CA GLN A 3 5.74 -1.39 39.33
C GLN A 3 6.53 -2.68 39.43
N ILE A 4 7.28 -3.00 38.38
CA ILE A 4 8.23 -4.11 38.40
C ILE A 4 9.51 -3.63 39.06
N THR A 5 10.12 -4.48 39.89
CA THR A 5 11.43 -4.21 40.48
C THR A 5 12.31 -5.46 40.41
N LYS A 6 13.41 -5.40 39.66
CA LYS A 6 14.41 -6.47 39.58
C LYS A 6 15.79 -5.92 39.94
N SER A 7 16.63 -6.72 40.59
CA SER A 7 17.99 -6.28 40.96
C SER A 7 19.06 -7.21 40.41
N CYS A 8 20.05 -6.65 39.72
CA CYS A 8 21.26 -7.34 39.29
C CYS A 8 22.40 -7.07 40.28
N ARG A 9 22.89 -8.12 40.93
CA ARG A 9 23.94 -8.00 41.96
C ARG A 9 25.32 -7.79 41.32
N GLU A 10 25.48 -8.29 40.11
CA GLU A 10 26.70 -8.23 39.31
C GLU A 10 26.99 -6.79 38.93
N LEU A 11 26.01 -6.05 38.39
CA LEU A 11 26.15 -4.62 38.09
C LEU A 11 26.46 -3.80 39.35
N LYS A 12 25.80 -4.10 40.48
CA LYS A 12 26.11 -3.45 41.77
C LYS A 12 27.55 -3.67 42.23
N ARG A 13 28.06 -4.89 42.07
CA ARG A 13 29.43 -5.26 42.44
C ARG A 13 30.44 -4.60 41.52
N VAL A 14 30.17 -4.58 40.21
CA VAL A 14 31.11 -4.07 39.21
C VAL A 14 31.14 -2.54 39.17
N GLY A 15 30.05 -1.86 39.55
CA GLY A 15 29.97 -0.40 39.63
C GLY A 15 30.96 0.25 40.62
N ILE A 16 31.55 -0.52 41.54
CA ILE A 16 32.60 -0.02 42.45
C ILE A 16 33.98 0.08 41.77
N LEU A 17 34.18 -0.62 40.64
CA LEU A 17 35.45 -0.69 39.91
C LEU A 17 35.63 0.54 39.00
N LYS A 18 35.99 1.68 39.60
CA LYS A 18 36.13 2.98 38.91
C LYS A 18 37.35 3.08 37.98
N GLU A 19 38.28 2.13 38.08
CA GLU A 19 39.57 2.16 37.37
C GLU A 19 39.46 1.78 35.88
N CYS A 20 38.35 1.15 35.46
CA CYS A 20 38.17 0.62 34.10
C CYS A 20 37.84 1.67 33.03
N GLY A 21 37.77 2.96 33.39
CA GLY A 21 37.42 4.04 32.48
C GLY A 21 35.92 4.13 32.16
N ARG A 22 35.55 5.11 31.32
CA ARG A 22 34.16 5.41 30.95
C ARG A 22 33.85 4.93 29.53
N LEU A 23 32.59 4.56 29.32
CA LEU A 23 32.03 4.23 28.02
C LEU A 23 30.74 5.04 27.80
N ASN A 24 30.59 5.62 26.61
CA ASN A 24 29.39 6.32 26.20
C ASN A 24 28.55 5.40 25.31
N ILE A 25 27.34 5.04 25.73
CA ILE A 25 26.39 4.27 24.92
C ILE A 25 25.39 5.27 24.34
N ASN A 26 25.37 5.42 23.01
CA ASN A 26 24.43 6.27 22.29
C ASN A 26 23.32 5.40 21.71
N ILE A 27 22.10 5.55 22.21
CA ILE A 27 20.90 4.89 21.69
C ILE A 27 19.98 5.97 21.13
N ASN A 28 19.67 5.91 19.84
CA ASN A 28 18.78 6.85 19.14
C ASN A 28 19.13 8.34 19.37
N GLY A 29 20.41 8.66 19.57
CA GLY A 29 20.89 10.02 19.84
C GLY A 29 20.98 10.41 21.32
N ARG A 30 20.40 9.64 22.25
CA ARG A 30 20.57 9.85 23.70
C ARG A 30 21.82 9.14 24.20
N ILE A 31 22.65 9.86 24.97
CA ILE A 31 23.95 9.37 25.45
C ILE A 31 23.86 8.95 26.92
N ILE A 32 24.04 7.65 27.16
CA ILE A 32 24.21 7.06 28.49
C ILE A 32 25.70 7.02 28.81
N LYS A 33 26.11 7.67 29.90
CA LYS A 33 27.51 7.67 30.37
C LYS A 33 27.64 6.65 31.48
N THR A 34 28.36 5.57 31.24
CA THR A 34 28.55 4.51 32.24
C THR A 34 30.02 4.11 32.38
N MET A 35 30.34 3.32 33.40
CA MET A 35 31.67 2.72 33.53
C MET A 35 31.81 1.59 32.51
N LYS A 36 33.01 1.45 31.94
CA LYS A 36 33.28 0.38 30.96
C LYS A 36 33.05 -1.00 31.56
N SER A 37 33.39 -1.18 32.84
CA SER A 37 33.16 -2.41 33.60
C SER A 37 31.68 -2.74 33.71
N THR A 38 30.84 -1.75 34.04
CA THR A 38 29.37 -1.89 34.07
C THR A 38 28.82 -2.24 32.69
N ALA A 39 29.23 -1.55 31.64
CA ALA A 39 28.76 -1.79 30.28
C ALA A 39 29.12 -3.20 29.77
N VAL A 40 30.34 -3.67 30.07
CA VAL A 40 30.79 -5.02 29.75
C VAL A 40 30.01 -6.08 30.53
N CYS A 41 29.69 -5.83 31.80
CA CYS A 41 28.87 -6.73 32.60
C CYS A 41 27.40 -6.76 32.14
N PHE A 42 26.93 -5.67 31.53
CA PHE A 42 25.57 -5.56 31.02
C PHE A 42 25.38 -6.25 29.66
N SER A 43 26.38 -6.24 28.79
CA SER A 43 26.21 -6.59 27.38
C SER A 43 27.33 -7.49 26.87
N ASP A 44 26.95 -8.66 26.39
CA ASP A 44 27.85 -9.59 25.71
C ASP A 44 28.43 -8.94 24.45
N LEU A 45 27.64 -8.18 23.70
CA LEU A 45 28.11 -7.44 22.53
C LEU A 45 29.19 -6.40 22.87
N ILE A 46 29.01 -5.64 23.96
CA ILE A 46 30.01 -4.66 24.40
C ILE A 46 31.25 -5.40 24.91
N HIS A 47 31.08 -6.50 25.65
CA HIS A 47 32.17 -7.34 26.12
C HIS A 47 33.06 -7.82 24.96
N GLU A 48 32.46 -8.42 23.94
CA GLU A 48 33.16 -8.90 22.74
C GLU A 48 33.93 -7.78 22.03
N ARG A 49 33.29 -6.62 21.82
CA ARG A 49 33.96 -5.47 21.20
C ARG A 49 35.10 -4.93 22.05
N CYS A 50 34.96 -4.93 23.38
CA CYS A 50 36.02 -4.49 24.28
C CYS A 50 37.21 -5.45 24.33
N ILE A 51 36.99 -6.75 24.09
CA ILE A 51 38.07 -7.74 23.93
C ILE A 51 38.89 -7.40 22.68
N TYR A 52 38.21 -7.11 21.57
CA TYR A 52 38.86 -6.80 20.30
C TYR A 52 39.56 -5.42 20.31
N ASP A 53 38.88 -4.40 20.81
CA ASP A 53 39.40 -3.04 20.95
C ASP A 53 39.28 -2.52 22.39
N LYS A 54 40.39 -2.62 23.12
CA LYS A 54 40.48 -2.12 24.50
C LYS A 54 40.37 -0.59 24.60
N SER A 55 40.57 0.14 23.50
CA SER A 55 40.48 1.60 23.46
C SER A 55 39.07 2.13 23.21
N ILE A 56 38.08 1.25 22.98
CA ILE A 56 36.70 1.68 22.73
C ILE A 56 36.17 2.53 23.89
N THR A 57 35.68 3.72 23.54
CA THR A 57 35.13 4.73 24.47
C THR A 57 33.67 5.07 24.18
N SER A 58 33.13 4.62 23.06
CA SER A 58 31.73 4.82 22.71
C SER A 58 31.15 3.66 21.92
N PHE A 59 29.84 3.49 22.05
CA PHE A 59 29.04 2.51 21.34
C PHE A 59 27.80 3.23 20.80
N LYS A 60 27.41 2.97 19.55
CA LYS A 60 26.19 3.51 18.96
C LYS A 60 25.22 2.38 18.60
N ALA A 61 23.96 2.57 18.92
CA ALA A 61 22.85 1.69 18.60
C ALA A 61 21.67 2.51 18.11
N ASN A 62 20.96 1.97 17.11
CA ASN A 62 19.65 2.46 16.73
C ASN A 62 18.68 1.30 17.02
N ILE A 63 17.77 1.49 17.97
CA ILE A 63 16.85 0.47 18.47
C ILE A 63 15.45 1.05 18.36
N ASP A 64 14.49 0.30 17.86
CA ASP A 64 13.11 0.78 17.83
C ASP A 64 12.52 0.73 19.23
N LEU A 65 12.14 1.88 19.78
CA LEU A 65 11.66 2.02 21.16
C LEU A 65 10.33 2.77 21.16
N LYS A 66 9.35 2.25 21.91
CA LYS A 66 8.00 2.78 22.01
C LYS A 66 7.84 3.79 23.15
N CYS A 67 8.58 3.61 24.26
CA CYS A 67 8.47 4.47 25.43
C CYS A 67 9.61 5.51 25.48
N GLU A 68 9.28 6.75 25.84
CA GLU A 68 10.24 7.86 25.89
C GLU A 68 11.24 7.74 27.07
N ASP A 69 10.86 7.01 28.12
CA ASP A 69 11.61 6.83 29.37
C ASP A 69 12.38 5.50 29.43
N SER A 70 12.25 4.61 28.45
CA SER A 70 13.02 3.34 28.35
C SER A 70 14.54 3.53 28.48
N ILE A 71 15.07 4.62 27.91
CA ILE A 71 16.49 4.96 28.01
C ILE A 71 16.86 5.45 29.42
N ASP A 72 15.95 6.11 30.11
CA ASP A 72 16.15 6.57 31.49
C ASP A 72 16.10 5.38 32.46
N ILE A 73 15.19 4.43 32.22
CA ILE A 73 15.12 3.14 32.92
C ILE A 73 16.44 2.37 32.75
N LEU A 74 16.94 2.24 31.51
CA LEU A 74 18.24 1.60 31.25
C LEU A 74 19.39 2.34 31.94
N THR A 75 19.38 3.67 31.91
CA THR A 75 20.41 4.48 32.59
C THR A 75 20.43 4.21 34.09
N ASN A 76 19.25 4.24 34.73
CA ASN A 76 19.12 3.93 36.15
C ASN A 76 19.55 2.49 36.47
N PHE A 77 19.22 1.53 35.60
CA PHE A 77 19.65 0.14 35.75
C PHE A 77 21.17 -0.02 35.70
N LEU A 78 21.84 0.65 34.77
CA LEU A 78 23.31 0.63 34.67
C LEU A 78 23.97 1.30 35.89
N GLU A 79 23.38 2.38 36.43
CA GLU A 79 23.94 3.09 37.57
C GLU A 79 23.73 2.34 38.90
N THR A 80 22.54 1.78 39.11
CA THR A 80 22.12 1.25 40.40
C THR A 80 22.06 -0.28 40.46
N GLY A 81 22.08 -0.94 39.31
CA GLY A 81 21.76 -2.37 39.17
C GLY A 81 20.32 -2.71 39.56
N LYS A 82 19.41 -1.71 39.61
CA LYS A 82 17.99 -1.90 39.93
C LYS A 82 17.17 -1.47 38.71
N LEU A 83 16.33 -2.38 38.23
CA LEU A 83 15.42 -2.15 37.11
C LEU A 83 14.05 -1.87 37.69
N GLU A 84 13.50 -0.69 37.39
CA GLU A 84 12.19 -0.23 37.85
C GLU A 84 11.45 0.43 36.71
N PHE A 85 10.24 -0.06 36.41
CA PHE A 85 9.39 0.47 35.35
C PHE A 85 7.93 0.09 35.60
N GLU A 86 7.02 0.73 34.87
CA GLU A 86 5.59 0.42 34.89
C GLU A 86 5.31 -0.93 34.22
N GLU A 87 4.46 -1.76 34.83
CA GLU A 87 4.09 -3.04 34.25
C GLU A 87 3.12 -2.86 33.05
N ASP A 88 3.68 -2.67 31.86
CA ASP A 88 2.95 -2.63 30.60
C ASP A 88 3.74 -3.22 29.42
N GLU A 89 3.02 -3.58 28.36
CA GLU A 89 3.55 -4.26 27.17
C GLU A 89 4.64 -3.46 26.45
N ASN A 90 4.54 -2.13 26.41
CA ASN A 90 5.48 -1.31 25.67
C ASN A 90 6.85 -1.29 26.36
N HIS A 91 6.90 -1.18 27.69
CA HIS A 91 8.15 -1.29 28.42
C HIS A 91 8.78 -2.68 28.34
N TYR A 92 7.96 -3.74 28.44
CA TYR A 92 8.47 -5.11 28.26
C TYR A 92 9.08 -5.30 26.87
N HIS A 93 8.43 -4.77 25.82
CA HIS A 93 8.93 -4.80 24.44
C HIS A 93 10.24 -4.01 24.27
N ASP A 94 10.31 -2.78 24.77
CA ASP A 94 11.52 -1.95 24.67
C ASP A 94 12.72 -2.58 25.37
N LEU A 95 12.52 -3.11 26.58
CA LEU A 95 13.56 -3.82 27.32
C LEU A 95 14.02 -5.06 26.56
N PHE A 96 13.10 -5.77 25.94
CA PHE A 96 13.41 -6.94 25.13
C PHE A 96 14.22 -6.60 23.88
N GLU A 97 13.88 -5.55 23.14
CA GLU A 97 14.64 -5.10 21.97
C GLU A 97 16.05 -4.62 22.37
N ILE A 98 16.16 -3.90 23.50
CA ILE A 98 17.47 -3.58 24.11
C ILE A 98 18.23 -4.86 24.46
N GLY A 99 17.54 -5.84 25.07
CA GLY A 99 18.09 -7.13 25.46
C GLY A 99 18.67 -7.89 24.27
N LYS A 100 17.89 -8.06 23.20
CA LYS A 100 18.30 -8.69 21.94
C LYS A 100 19.50 -7.99 21.33
N TYR A 101 19.46 -6.66 21.21
CA TYR A 101 20.54 -5.91 20.58
C TYR A 101 21.86 -6.01 21.35
N PHE A 102 21.81 -5.93 22.68
CA PHE A 102 23.01 -5.93 23.52
C PHE A 102 23.44 -7.33 23.99
N GLY A 103 22.65 -8.38 23.71
CA GLY A 103 22.87 -9.71 24.29
C GLY A 103 22.75 -9.70 25.81
N ASN A 104 21.66 -9.11 26.33
CA ASN A 104 21.37 -9.10 27.76
C ASN A 104 20.26 -10.11 28.10
N GLU A 105 20.66 -11.27 28.62
CA GLU A 105 19.76 -12.36 29.01
C GLU A 105 18.76 -11.96 30.10
N ILE A 106 19.10 -11.03 30.99
CA ILE A 106 18.19 -10.61 32.07
C ILE A 106 16.94 -9.97 31.46
N PHE A 107 17.12 -9.11 30.45
CA PHE A 107 16.04 -8.41 29.78
C PHE A 107 15.24 -9.35 28.87
N ILE A 108 15.94 -10.22 28.13
CA ILE A 108 15.31 -11.23 27.26
C ILE A 108 14.39 -12.14 28.10
N HIS A 109 14.91 -12.70 29.20
CA HIS A 109 14.12 -13.59 30.05
C HIS A 109 12.95 -12.89 30.75
N MET A 110 13.06 -11.59 31.07
CA MET A 110 11.92 -10.87 31.65
C MET A 110 10.73 -10.81 30.70
N TYR A 111 10.99 -10.56 29.43
CA TYR A 111 9.95 -10.56 28.41
C TYR A 111 9.37 -11.96 28.18
N ILE A 112 10.23 -12.98 28.09
CA ILE A 112 9.80 -14.38 27.97
C ILE A 112 8.89 -14.78 29.14
N ASP A 113 9.28 -14.47 30.37
CA ASP A 113 8.49 -14.78 31.57
C ASP A 113 7.11 -14.10 31.51
N HIS A 114 7.07 -12.83 31.09
CA HIS A 114 5.85 -12.04 30.93
C HIS A 114 4.89 -12.65 29.89
N VAL A 115 5.39 -12.93 28.69
CA VAL A 115 4.60 -13.53 27.59
C VAL A 115 4.05 -14.92 27.94
N LYS A 116 4.73 -15.64 28.85
CA LYS A 116 4.33 -16.98 29.31
C LYS A 116 3.31 -16.98 30.44
N ILE A 117 3.01 -15.83 31.06
CA ILE A 117 1.98 -15.75 32.13
C ILE A 117 0.63 -16.24 31.59
N ASP A 118 0.23 -15.76 30.42
CA ASP A 118 -0.93 -16.27 29.71
C ASP A 118 -0.56 -17.56 28.96
N LYS A 119 -1.34 -18.62 29.11
CA LYS A 119 -1.13 -19.88 28.39
C LYS A 119 -1.90 -19.95 27.08
N SER A 120 -2.91 -19.10 26.90
CA SER A 120 -3.77 -19.10 25.72
C SER A 120 -3.15 -18.29 24.59
N ILE A 121 -3.31 -18.77 23.35
CA ILE A 121 -2.96 -18.02 22.15
C ILE A 121 -4.19 -17.20 21.75
N THR A 122 -4.02 -15.88 21.69
CA THR A 122 -5.07 -14.92 21.32
C THR A 122 -4.56 -13.98 20.22
N LYS A 123 -5.46 -13.20 19.62
CA LYS A 123 -5.07 -12.23 18.59
C LYS A 123 -4.13 -11.15 19.12
N GLU A 124 -4.21 -10.83 20.41
CA GLU A 124 -3.39 -9.80 21.05
C GLU A 124 -1.98 -10.29 21.39
N ASN A 125 -1.79 -11.60 21.60
CA ASN A 125 -0.52 -12.13 22.12
C ASN A 125 0.22 -13.08 21.17
N VAL A 126 -0.40 -13.50 20.06
CA VAL A 126 0.14 -14.57 19.20
C VAL A 126 1.51 -14.24 18.60
N PHE A 127 1.74 -12.98 18.18
CA PHE A 127 3.04 -12.59 17.61
C PHE A 127 4.15 -12.59 18.66
N SER A 128 3.86 -12.09 19.86
CA SER A 128 4.79 -12.16 21.01
C SER A 128 5.10 -13.60 21.39
N LYS A 129 4.09 -14.48 21.38
CA LYS A 129 4.26 -15.91 21.65
C LYS A 129 5.09 -16.62 20.58
N TYR A 130 4.85 -16.29 19.31
CA TYR A 130 5.67 -16.77 18.20
C TYR A 130 7.14 -16.36 18.40
N GLU A 131 7.41 -15.08 18.66
CA GLU A 131 8.76 -14.56 18.87
C GLU A 131 9.49 -15.27 20.03
N VAL A 132 8.81 -15.48 21.16
CA VAL A 132 9.36 -16.24 22.30
C VAL A 132 9.61 -17.70 21.94
N SER A 133 8.70 -18.34 21.20
CA SER A 133 8.86 -19.75 20.81
C SER A 133 10.07 -19.98 19.89
N VAL A 134 10.33 -19.06 18.97
CA VAL A 134 11.51 -19.11 18.08
C VAL A 134 12.79 -18.95 18.90
N LEU A 135 12.83 -17.97 19.82
CA LEU A 135 13.99 -17.76 20.68
C LEU A 135 14.34 -18.97 21.55
N GLU A 136 13.33 -19.64 22.08
CA GLU A 136 13.51 -20.82 22.93
C GLU A 136 13.67 -22.13 22.16
N ASN A 137 13.55 -22.10 20.83
CA ASN A 137 13.49 -23.28 19.98
C ASN A 137 12.37 -24.25 20.41
N ASP A 138 11.17 -23.73 20.66
CA ASP A 138 9.96 -24.50 20.94
C ASP A 138 9.09 -24.65 19.68
N PRO A 139 9.37 -25.64 18.81
CA PRO A 139 8.66 -25.81 17.56
C PRO A 139 7.18 -26.14 17.76
N LYS A 140 6.78 -26.63 18.94
CA LYS A 140 5.37 -26.94 19.20
C LYS A 140 4.57 -25.65 19.30
N THR A 141 5.00 -24.72 20.15
CA THR A 141 4.33 -23.43 20.32
C THR A 141 4.44 -22.58 19.06
N GLU A 142 5.58 -22.65 18.37
CA GLU A 142 5.79 -21.98 17.07
C GLU A 142 4.72 -22.38 16.04
N ASN A 143 4.52 -23.69 15.85
CA ASN A 143 3.51 -24.22 14.92
C ASN A 143 2.09 -23.88 15.35
N GLU A 144 1.79 -23.90 16.66
CA GLU A 144 0.47 -23.48 17.18
C GLU A 144 0.20 -21.99 16.86
N CYS A 145 1.21 -21.12 16.97
CA CYS A 145 1.11 -19.71 16.61
C CYS A 145 0.92 -19.52 15.09
N LEU A 146 1.72 -20.19 14.26
CA LEU A 146 1.60 -20.13 12.80
C LEU A 146 0.21 -20.59 12.32
N TYR A 147 -0.30 -21.67 12.90
CA TYR A 147 -1.66 -22.15 12.65
C TYR A 147 -2.71 -21.10 13.02
N PHE A 148 -2.58 -20.49 14.20
CA PHE A 148 -3.52 -19.47 14.67
C PHE A 148 -3.50 -18.22 13.77
N ILE A 149 -2.31 -17.72 13.42
CA ILE A 149 -2.14 -16.57 12.54
C ILE A 149 -2.77 -16.85 11.17
N SER A 150 -2.42 -17.98 10.55
CA SER A 150 -2.96 -18.38 9.24
C SER A 150 -4.50 -18.43 9.25
N SER A 151 -5.07 -19.05 10.28
CA SER A 151 -6.51 -19.26 10.42
C SER A 151 -7.32 -17.99 10.72
N ASN A 152 -6.65 -16.91 11.11
CA ASN A 152 -7.28 -15.66 11.55
C ASN A 152 -6.66 -14.43 10.89
N LEU A 153 -5.92 -14.58 9.78
CA LEU A 153 -5.16 -13.48 9.17
C LEU A 153 -6.06 -12.27 8.87
N TYR A 154 -7.27 -12.52 8.36
CA TYR A 154 -8.31 -11.51 8.10
C TYR A 154 -8.79 -10.68 9.31
N CYS A 155 -8.47 -11.09 10.55
CA CYS A 155 -8.90 -10.41 11.77
C CYS A 155 -7.84 -9.47 12.37
N PHE A 156 -6.60 -9.50 11.87
CA PHE A 156 -5.53 -8.65 12.38
C PHE A 156 -5.56 -7.28 11.70
N ASP A 157 -4.99 -6.27 12.37
CA ASP A 157 -4.76 -4.96 11.78
C ASP A 157 -3.67 -5.07 10.70
N ASP A 158 -3.85 -4.39 9.57
CA ASP A 158 -2.89 -4.45 8.46
C ASP A 158 -1.50 -3.96 8.89
N ASN A 159 -1.40 -2.95 9.76
CA ASN A 159 -0.10 -2.47 10.23
C ASN A 159 0.59 -3.52 11.11
N ASP A 160 -0.18 -4.19 11.98
CA ASP A 160 0.35 -5.28 12.81
C ASP A 160 0.87 -6.43 11.92
N ILE A 161 0.16 -6.78 10.86
CA ILE A 161 0.60 -7.80 9.89
C ILE A 161 1.91 -7.34 9.23
N ILE A 162 1.94 -6.14 8.65
CA ILE A 162 3.09 -5.62 7.90
C ILE A 162 4.33 -5.57 8.79
N ASP A 163 4.21 -5.06 10.02
CA ASP A 163 5.32 -4.94 10.95
C ASP A 163 5.86 -6.32 11.38
N ASN A 164 4.97 -7.26 11.72
CA ASN A 164 5.38 -8.60 12.11
C ASN A 164 5.96 -9.42 10.95
N PHE A 165 5.44 -9.27 9.73
CA PHE A 165 5.97 -9.96 8.56
C PHE A 165 7.37 -9.43 8.20
N THR A 166 7.54 -8.12 8.20
CA THR A 166 8.84 -7.48 7.95
C THR A 166 9.88 -7.90 8.99
N ARG A 167 9.48 -7.98 10.27
CA ARG A 167 10.37 -8.33 11.39
C ARG A 167 10.78 -9.80 11.43
N ASN A 168 9.85 -10.72 11.13
CA ASN A 168 10.09 -12.16 11.26
C ASN A 168 10.69 -12.81 10.00
N GLY A 169 10.75 -12.09 8.88
CA GLY A 169 11.44 -12.54 7.67
C GLY A 169 10.58 -13.36 6.70
N TYR A 170 11.19 -13.73 5.58
CA TYR A 170 10.50 -14.35 4.45
C TYR A 170 9.91 -15.71 4.80
N GLU A 171 10.68 -16.58 5.46
CA GLU A 171 10.25 -17.95 5.77
C GLU A 171 8.99 -17.98 6.64
N PHE A 172 8.87 -17.06 7.60
CA PHE A 172 7.68 -16.89 8.42
C PHE A 172 6.45 -16.54 7.56
N CYS A 173 6.61 -15.58 6.65
CA CYS A 173 5.52 -15.12 5.79
C CYS A 173 5.08 -16.23 4.82
N GLU A 174 6.05 -16.93 4.22
CA GLU A 174 5.82 -18.06 3.33
C GLU A 174 5.01 -19.16 4.03
N GLN A 175 5.37 -19.54 5.26
CA GLN A 175 4.64 -20.54 6.03
C GLN A 175 3.18 -20.15 6.30
N ILE A 176 2.91 -18.88 6.55
CA ILE A 176 1.54 -18.39 6.76
C ILE A 176 0.76 -18.42 5.44
N ILE A 177 1.31 -17.84 4.38
CA ILE A 177 0.61 -17.69 3.08
C ILE A 177 0.38 -19.06 2.41
N THR A 178 1.29 -20.02 2.58
CA THR A 178 1.15 -21.37 2.02
C THR A 178 0.34 -22.33 2.90
N SER A 179 -0.10 -21.88 4.09
CA SER A 179 -0.88 -22.70 5.01
C SER A 179 -2.22 -23.11 4.41
N LYS A 180 -2.59 -24.38 4.61
CA LYS A 180 -3.92 -24.90 4.21
C LYS A 180 -5.07 -24.28 4.99
N GLU A 181 -4.75 -23.73 6.15
CA GLU A 181 -5.69 -23.11 7.07
C GLU A 181 -5.81 -21.60 6.84
N LEU A 182 -5.08 -21.05 5.85
CA LEU A 182 -5.10 -19.63 5.53
C LEU A 182 -6.53 -19.15 5.28
N LYS A 183 -6.95 -18.15 6.07
CA LYS A 183 -8.20 -17.42 5.87
C LYS A 183 -7.91 -15.95 5.70
N ILE A 184 -8.24 -15.44 4.52
CA ILE A 184 -8.11 -14.06 4.09
C ILE A 184 -9.47 -13.55 3.61
N ASP A 185 -9.65 -12.23 3.60
CA ASP A 185 -10.87 -11.63 3.07
C ASP A 185 -11.01 -11.87 1.55
N ASN A 186 -9.93 -11.63 0.81
CA ASN A 186 -9.81 -11.88 -0.62
C ASN A 186 -8.34 -11.77 -1.06
N GLU A 187 -8.05 -12.19 -2.30
CA GLU A 187 -6.69 -12.20 -2.86
C GLU A 187 -6.18 -10.78 -3.19
N ASP A 188 -7.08 -9.80 -3.37
CA ASP A 188 -6.68 -8.38 -3.56
C ASP A 188 -6.07 -7.83 -2.27
N HIS A 189 -6.74 -8.03 -1.13
CA HIS A 189 -6.26 -7.60 0.18
C HIS A 189 -4.91 -8.23 0.53
N LEU A 190 -4.77 -9.55 0.32
CA LEU A 190 -3.48 -10.22 0.52
C LEU A 190 -2.38 -9.66 -0.40
N SER A 191 -2.71 -9.35 -1.66
CA SER A 191 -1.76 -8.75 -2.60
C SER A 191 -1.31 -7.36 -2.17
N PHE A 192 -2.23 -6.51 -1.69
CA PHE A 192 -1.88 -5.18 -1.18
C PHE A 192 -1.07 -5.23 0.13
N LEU A 193 -1.32 -6.22 0.99
CA LEU A 193 -0.48 -6.47 2.17
C LEU A 193 0.95 -6.84 1.74
N VAL A 194 1.10 -7.76 0.79
CA VAL A 194 2.43 -8.14 0.27
C VAL A 194 3.13 -6.97 -0.41
N LEU A 195 2.43 -6.13 -1.19
CA LEU A 195 3.00 -4.90 -1.75
C LEU A 195 3.52 -3.98 -0.65
N SER A 196 2.72 -3.71 0.38
CA SER A 196 3.12 -2.85 1.52
C SER A 196 4.33 -3.41 2.27
N ILE A 197 4.47 -4.73 2.36
CA ILE A 197 5.66 -5.37 2.92
C ILE A 197 6.87 -5.19 1.98
N CYS A 198 6.67 -5.33 0.66
CA CYS A 198 7.72 -5.12 -0.33
C CYS A 198 8.26 -3.68 -0.32
N GLU A 199 7.39 -2.68 -0.12
CA GLU A 199 7.82 -1.27 0.04
C GLU A 199 8.82 -1.08 1.19
N LYS A 200 8.74 -1.90 2.25
CA LYS A 200 9.73 -1.90 3.35
C LYS A 200 10.95 -2.75 3.02
N ASN A 201 10.77 -3.86 2.31
CA ASN A 201 11.85 -4.74 1.89
C ASN A 201 11.48 -5.54 0.62
N ASP A 202 12.15 -5.20 -0.48
CA ASP A 202 11.90 -5.81 -1.79
C ASP A 202 12.15 -7.33 -1.85
N THR A 203 12.87 -7.93 -0.89
CA THR A 203 13.12 -9.39 -0.89
C THR A 203 11.85 -10.22 -0.72
N PHE A 204 10.75 -9.61 -0.28
CA PHE A 204 9.47 -10.27 -0.10
C PHE A 204 8.67 -10.41 -1.40
N PHE A 205 9.15 -9.85 -2.53
CA PHE A 205 8.43 -9.88 -3.80
C PHE A 205 8.11 -11.30 -4.29
N ASP A 206 8.98 -12.28 -4.01
CA ASP A 206 8.75 -13.67 -4.38
C ASP A 206 7.52 -14.29 -3.68
N LEU A 207 6.96 -13.67 -2.64
CA LEU A 207 5.71 -14.13 -2.01
C LEU A 207 4.51 -14.12 -2.97
N PHE A 208 4.54 -13.31 -4.03
CA PHE A 208 3.50 -13.32 -5.07
C PHE A 208 3.35 -14.68 -5.77
N ARG A 209 4.34 -15.58 -5.67
CA ARG A 209 4.24 -16.97 -6.16
C ARG A 209 3.14 -17.78 -5.45
N TYR A 210 2.82 -17.40 -4.22
CA TYR A 210 1.87 -18.13 -3.37
C TYR A 210 0.47 -17.51 -3.38
N ILE A 211 0.34 -16.31 -3.95
CA ILE A 211 -0.93 -15.61 -4.13
C ILE A 211 -1.60 -16.11 -5.40
N LYS A 212 -2.92 -16.33 -5.36
CA LYS A 212 -3.67 -16.74 -6.54
C LYS A 212 -4.06 -15.50 -7.33
N LEU A 213 -3.09 -14.96 -8.07
CA LEU A 213 -3.26 -13.76 -8.90
C LEU A 213 -4.47 -13.86 -9.84
N SER A 214 -4.87 -15.06 -10.29
CA SER A 214 -6.08 -15.25 -11.11
C SER A 214 -7.38 -14.77 -10.47
N PHE A 215 -7.43 -14.64 -9.15
CA PHE A 215 -8.57 -14.13 -8.39
C PHE A 215 -8.41 -12.65 -8.00
N CYS A 216 -7.30 -12.02 -8.37
CA CYS A 216 -7.09 -10.59 -8.18
C CYS A 216 -7.84 -9.76 -9.23
N SER A 217 -8.28 -8.58 -8.83
CA SER A 217 -8.83 -7.53 -9.67
C SER A 217 -7.76 -6.95 -10.60
N SER A 218 -8.20 -6.33 -11.69
CA SER A 218 -7.29 -5.61 -12.60
C SER A 218 -6.54 -4.47 -11.89
N GLU A 219 -7.17 -3.81 -10.93
CA GLU A 219 -6.57 -2.72 -10.14
C GLU A 219 -5.36 -3.21 -9.32
N THR A 220 -5.49 -4.39 -8.73
CA THR A 220 -4.39 -5.05 -8.02
C THR A 220 -3.27 -5.44 -8.96
N TYR A 221 -3.58 -5.98 -10.15
CA TYR A 221 -2.57 -6.25 -11.18
C TYR A 221 -1.82 -4.99 -11.63
N ASP A 222 -2.52 -3.88 -11.85
CA ASP A 222 -1.92 -2.62 -12.25
C ASP A 222 -0.98 -2.09 -11.14
N SER A 223 -1.39 -2.23 -9.87
CA SER A 223 -0.57 -1.84 -8.71
C SER A 223 0.70 -2.68 -8.62
N ILE A 224 0.60 -4.00 -8.76
CA ILE A 224 1.76 -4.90 -8.80
C ILE A 224 2.68 -4.56 -9.97
N TYR A 225 2.11 -4.30 -11.15
CA TYR A 225 2.88 -3.96 -12.34
C TYR A 225 3.62 -2.62 -12.18
N ASN A 226 2.95 -1.59 -11.66
CA ASN A 226 3.57 -0.28 -11.41
C ASN A 226 4.71 -0.40 -10.38
N PHE A 227 4.50 -1.14 -9.29
CA PHE A 227 5.56 -1.45 -8.33
C PHE A 227 6.75 -2.13 -9.01
N CYS A 228 6.49 -3.10 -9.91
CA CYS A 228 7.55 -3.77 -10.66
C CYS A 228 8.34 -2.83 -11.58
N LEU A 229 7.67 -1.87 -12.22
CA LEU A 229 8.34 -0.86 -13.06
C LEU A 229 9.23 0.06 -12.23
N GLU A 230 8.78 0.44 -11.04
CA GLU A 230 9.52 1.32 -10.13
C GLU A 230 10.76 0.61 -9.54
N HIS A 231 10.63 -0.68 -9.21
CA HIS A 231 11.66 -1.47 -8.54
C HIS A 231 12.44 -2.43 -9.47
N SER A 232 12.17 -2.42 -10.77
CA SER A 232 12.81 -3.27 -11.79
C SER A 232 12.57 -4.79 -11.63
N PHE A 233 11.35 -5.19 -11.23
CA PHE A 233 10.93 -6.59 -11.01
C PHE A 233 10.14 -7.23 -12.17
N GLU A 234 10.16 -6.65 -13.37
CA GLU A 234 9.30 -7.09 -14.47
C GLU A 234 9.59 -8.53 -14.91
N ARG A 235 10.85 -8.95 -14.84
CA ARG A 235 11.27 -10.33 -15.15
C ARG A 235 10.79 -11.33 -14.10
N ASP A 236 10.82 -10.92 -12.84
CA ASP A 236 10.40 -11.75 -11.72
C ASP A 236 8.88 -11.92 -11.76
N LEU A 237 8.13 -10.82 -11.95
CA LEU A 237 6.68 -10.89 -12.15
C LEU A 237 6.28 -11.80 -13.31
N LEU A 238 6.98 -11.72 -14.45
CA LEU A 238 6.73 -12.61 -15.59
C LEU A 238 6.98 -14.09 -15.24
N THR A 239 8.01 -14.36 -14.44
CA THR A 239 8.33 -15.71 -13.98
C THR A 239 7.24 -16.24 -13.06
N ILE A 240 6.83 -15.44 -12.08
CA ILE A 240 5.76 -15.72 -11.12
C ILE A 240 4.44 -16.01 -11.85
N TYR A 241 4.09 -15.17 -12.83
CA TYR A 241 2.87 -15.33 -13.62
C TYR A 241 2.87 -16.64 -14.43
N ASN A 242 3.99 -16.97 -15.08
CA ASN A 242 4.11 -18.20 -15.85
C ASN A 242 4.04 -19.45 -14.97
N GLU A 243 4.59 -19.40 -13.77
CA GLU A 243 4.54 -20.50 -12.80
C GLU A 243 3.13 -20.70 -12.23
N THR A 244 2.47 -19.60 -11.83
CA THR A 244 1.09 -19.63 -11.32
C THR A 244 0.10 -20.14 -12.36
N LEU A 245 0.25 -19.74 -13.64
CA LEU A 245 -0.54 -20.29 -14.77
C LEU A 245 -0.27 -21.76 -15.04
N LYS A 246 1.00 -22.20 -15.03
CA LYS A 246 1.34 -23.63 -15.22
C LYS A 246 0.72 -24.49 -14.12
N ASN A 247 0.74 -24.02 -12.88
CA ASN A 247 0.13 -24.70 -11.74
C ASN A 247 -1.41 -24.71 -11.81
N TYR A 248 -2.01 -23.64 -12.33
CA TYR A 248 -3.45 -23.57 -12.61
C TYR A 248 -3.87 -24.60 -13.69
N HIS A 249 -3.10 -24.71 -14.77
CA HIS A 249 -3.38 -25.65 -15.85
C HIS A 249 -3.08 -27.12 -15.51
N SER A 250 -2.17 -27.41 -14.57
CA SER A 250 -1.99 -28.78 -14.06
C SER A 250 -3.17 -29.25 -13.20
N ASN A 251 -3.80 -28.35 -12.44
CA ASN A 251 -4.98 -28.68 -11.63
C ASN A 251 -6.27 -28.80 -12.46
N ILE A 252 -6.33 -28.20 -13.65
CA ILE A 252 -7.49 -28.25 -14.55
C ILE A 252 -7.43 -29.45 -15.52
N LYS A 253 -6.30 -30.17 -15.60
CA LYS A 253 -6.13 -31.29 -16.54
C LYS A 253 -7.03 -32.50 -16.28
N GLU A 254 -7.82 -32.49 -15.21
CA GLU A 254 -8.90 -33.48 -15.03
C GLU A 254 -10.28 -33.05 -15.52
N ASN A 255 -10.60 -31.78 -15.80
CA ASN A 255 -11.86 -31.45 -16.46
C ASN A 255 -11.88 -30.03 -17.06
N ILE A 256 -12.12 -30.01 -18.39
CA ILE A 256 -12.58 -28.90 -19.24
C ILE A 256 -11.47 -28.14 -20.00
N GLU A 257 -11.51 -28.30 -21.32
CA GLU A 257 -10.74 -27.58 -22.34
C GLU A 257 -11.02 -26.06 -22.29
N LEU A 258 -9.98 -25.24 -22.20
CA LEU A 258 -10.06 -23.78 -22.37
C LEU A 258 -9.49 -23.34 -23.72
N SER A 259 -10.19 -22.40 -24.35
CA SER A 259 -9.89 -21.87 -25.68
C SER A 259 -8.70 -20.89 -25.66
N ASN A 260 -7.91 -20.92 -26.73
CA ASN A 260 -6.65 -20.19 -26.95
C ASN A 260 -6.73 -18.64 -26.94
N GLN A 261 -7.83 -18.02 -26.50
CA GLN A 261 -8.04 -16.56 -26.58
C GLN A 261 -7.49 -15.77 -25.38
N SER A 262 -7.39 -16.35 -24.19
CA SER A 262 -6.85 -15.68 -22.99
C SER A 262 -5.33 -15.52 -23.03
N LEU A 263 -4.62 -16.47 -23.65
CA LEU A 263 -3.17 -16.42 -23.89
C LEU A 263 -2.77 -15.26 -24.83
N LEU A 264 -3.58 -15.00 -25.86
CA LEU A 264 -3.30 -13.98 -26.86
C LEU A 264 -3.44 -12.54 -26.36
N SER A 265 -4.26 -12.28 -25.34
CA SER A 265 -4.38 -10.93 -24.75
C SER A 265 -3.16 -10.57 -23.89
N PHE A 266 -2.57 -11.54 -23.20
CA PHE A 266 -1.43 -11.29 -22.32
C PHE A 266 -0.10 -11.29 -23.09
N GLU A 267 0.06 -12.19 -24.06
CA GLU A 267 1.20 -12.10 -25.00
C GLU A 267 1.24 -10.76 -25.72
N LYS A 268 0.08 -10.14 -26.02
CA LYS A 268 0.01 -8.80 -26.65
C LYS A 268 0.56 -7.68 -25.76
N HIS A 269 0.42 -7.76 -24.45
CA HIS A 269 0.99 -6.79 -23.51
C HIS A 269 2.51 -6.97 -23.37
N LEU A 270 3.01 -8.21 -23.43
CA LEU A 270 4.44 -8.51 -23.40
C LEU A 270 5.15 -8.26 -24.74
N THR A 271 4.49 -8.52 -25.88
CA THR A 271 5.06 -8.33 -27.22
C THR A 271 5.03 -6.87 -27.70
N ASN A 272 4.09 -6.05 -27.23
CA ASN A 272 4.11 -4.61 -27.57
C ASN A 272 5.27 -3.85 -26.90
N ASN A 273 5.92 -4.43 -25.88
CA ASN A 273 7.11 -3.87 -25.24
C ASN A 273 8.34 -4.80 -25.35
N GLN A 274 8.43 -5.62 -26.41
CA GLN A 274 9.68 -6.28 -26.73
C GLN A 274 10.73 -5.24 -27.13
N PHE A 275 11.73 -5.09 -26.27
CA PHE A 275 13.03 -4.52 -26.56
C PHE A 275 13.53 -4.95 -27.95
N THR A 276 13.48 -4.04 -28.92
CA THR A 276 14.51 -3.98 -29.95
C THR A 276 15.72 -3.29 -29.33
N ILE A 277 16.61 -4.09 -28.72
CA ILE A 277 18.00 -3.68 -28.56
C ILE A 277 18.57 -3.60 -29.98
N SER A 278 18.50 -2.43 -30.60
CA SER A 278 19.40 -2.05 -31.67
C SER A 278 20.21 -0.86 -31.19
N ASN A 279 21.49 -1.12 -30.95
CA ASN A 279 22.52 -0.10 -30.76
C ASN A 279 22.33 1.03 -31.77
N ASN A 280 21.98 2.23 -31.27
CA ASN A 280 22.66 3.48 -31.61
C ASN A 280 22.13 4.63 -30.75
N SER A 281 23.08 5.37 -30.19
CA SER A 281 22.97 6.73 -29.63
C SER A 281 22.07 6.97 -28.42
N ILE A 282 22.75 7.09 -27.27
CA ILE A 282 22.45 7.99 -26.16
C ILE A 282 22.03 9.37 -26.73
N CYS A 283 20.83 9.85 -26.40
CA CYS A 283 20.59 11.27 -26.15
C CYS A 283 19.23 11.53 -25.46
N SER A 284 19.32 12.14 -24.28
CA SER A 284 18.32 12.98 -23.58
C SER A 284 16.96 12.38 -23.17
N PHE A 285 16.88 11.92 -21.93
CA PHE A 285 15.69 12.08 -21.08
C PHE A 285 16.12 12.67 -19.71
N GLU A 286 16.72 13.87 -19.77
CA GLU A 286 16.69 14.83 -18.66
C GLU A 286 15.63 15.88 -19.01
N LYS A 287 14.46 15.79 -18.37
CA LYS A 287 13.53 16.87 -18.00
C LYS A 287 12.12 16.32 -17.85
N HIS A 288 11.76 15.96 -16.62
CA HIS A 288 10.62 16.53 -15.89
C HIS A 288 10.45 15.84 -14.52
N LEU A 289 11.53 15.80 -13.73
CA LEU A 289 11.46 15.77 -12.27
C LEU A 289 11.29 17.21 -11.78
N THR A 290 10.10 17.80 -11.96
CA THR A 290 9.68 19.00 -11.23
C THR A 290 8.17 19.23 -11.42
N ILE A 291 7.41 18.89 -10.38
CA ILE A 291 6.27 19.62 -9.78
C ILE A 291 5.54 18.61 -8.89
N ASN A 292 5.94 18.58 -7.62
CA ASN A 292 5.05 18.53 -6.46
C ASN A 292 5.92 18.47 -5.19
N GLN A 293 6.52 19.63 -4.89
CA GLN A 293 7.02 19.96 -3.57
C GLN A 293 6.18 21.15 -3.08
N PHE A 294 5.75 21.08 -1.81
CA PHE A 294 4.86 21.99 -1.03
C PHE A 294 3.36 21.69 -1.16
N MET A 295 2.60 21.37 -0.09
CA MET A 295 2.72 21.75 1.32
C MET A 295 2.42 20.58 2.27
N ILE A 296 3.37 20.31 3.18
CA ILE A 296 3.09 19.76 4.51
C ILE A 296 2.64 20.93 5.38
N SER A 297 1.47 20.83 6.00
CA SER A 297 1.19 21.51 7.27
C SER A 297 0.35 20.63 8.19
N SER A 298 1.04 19.95 9.09
CA SER A 298 0.70 19.71 10.51
C SER A 298 -0.75 19.41 10.92
N GLN A 299 -0.88 18.16 11.42
CA GLN A 299 -1.81 17.60 12.42
C GLN A 299 -3.10 16.87 11.96
N PRO A 300 -3.45 15.77 12.67
CA PRO A 300 -4.19 14.65 12.13
C PRO A 300 -5.69 14.82 12.36
N ILE A 301 -6.49 14.50 11.35
CA ILE A 301 -7.93 14.36 11.52
C ILE A 301 -8.27 12.91 11.22
N CYS A 302 -8.54 12.17 12.30
CA CYS A 302 -9.34 10.97 12.27
C CYS A 302 -10.65 11.26 11.52
N SER A 303 -10.95 10.49 10.48
CA SER A 303 -12.28 9.92 10.26
C SER A 303 -12.22 8.91 9.13
N PHE A 304 -12.53 7.68 9.48
CA PHE A 304 -13.20 6.72 8.61
C PHE A 304 -14.31 7.43 7.83
N ASP A 305 -14.24 7.45 6.50
CA ASP A 305 -15.43 7.39 5.66
C ASP A 305 -15.04 7.14 4.18
N SER A 306 -15.59 6.05 3.63
CA SER A 306 -15.75 5.79 2.19
C SER A 306 -14.47 5.69 1.34
N MET A 307 -13.84 4.51 1.35
CA MET A 307 -12.97 4.07 0.27
C MET A 307 -13.80 3.98 -1.03
N LEU A 308 -13.72 5.02 -1.87
CA LEU A 308 -14.35 5.08 -3.19
C LEU A 308 -13.60 4.12 -4.12
N VAL A 309 -14.02 2.85 -4.17
CA VAL A 309 -13.57 1.88 -5.16
C VAL A 309 -14.03 2.35 -6.56
N SER A 310 -13.09 2.82 -7.39
CA SER A 310 -13.37 3.28 -8.75
C SER A 310 -13.30 2.12 -9.73
N LYS A 311 -14.41 1.41 -9.90
CA LYS A 311 -14.52 0.39 -10.96
C LYS A 311 -14.49 1.04 -12.34
N GLU A 312 -13.42 0.84 -13.11
CA GLU A 312 -13.34 1.35 -14.49
C GLU A 312 -14.31 0.55 -15.39
N ILE A 313 -15.37 1.21 -15.84
CA ILE A 313 -16.30 0.63 -16.81
C ILE A 313 -16.02 1.25 -18.16
N LYS A 314 -15.81 0.39 -19.16
CA LYS A 314 -15.68 0.83 -20.54
C LYS A 314 -17.01 1.39 -21.05
N MET A 315 -17.16 2.71 -21.01
CA MET A 315 -18.29 3.40 -21.62
C MET A 315 -18.18 3.35 -23.14
N LYS A 316 -19.32 3.14 -23.80
CA LYS A 316 -19.42 3.27 -25.26
C LYS A 316 -19.99 4.64 -25.61
N PHE A 317 -19.20 5.43 -26.34
CA PHE A 317 -19.60 6.77 -26.76
C PHE A 317 -20.21 6.79 -28.16
N THR A 318 -21.32 7.52 -28.31
CA THR A 318 -21.89 7.93 -29.60
C THR A 318 -22.10 9.45 -29.61
N SER A 319 -22.20 10.06 -30.78
CA SER A 319 -22.35 11.52 -30.91
C SER A 319 -23.31 11.91 -32.04
N SER A 320 -23.70 13.18 -32.06
CA SER A 320 -24.49 13.77 -33.15
C SER A 320 -23.75 13.82 -34.48
N SER A 321 -22.44 14.05 -34.43
CA SER A 321 -21.53 14.15 -35.56
C SER A 321 -20.09 14.03 -35.05
N VAL A 322 -19.14 13.94 -35.97
CA VAL A 322 -17.71 13.78 -35.68
C VAL A 322 -16.94 14.65 -36.68
N LEU A 323 -16.09 15.54 -36.18
CA LEU A 323 -15.27 16.40 -37.04
C LEU A 323 -13.99 15.67 -37.46
N GLY A 324 -13.79 15.49 -38.77
CA GLY A 324 -12.55 14.96 -39.33
C GLY A 324 -12.23 13.53 -38.86
N SER A 325 -11.00 13.31 -38.42
CA SER A 325 -10.52 12.01 -37.90
C SER A 325 -10.62 11.88 -36.37
N CYS A 326 -11.44 12.70 -35.71
CA CYS A 326 -11.71 12.52 -34.28
C CYS A 326 -12.38 11.16 -34.05
N GLU A 327 -11.94 10.43 -33.04
CA GLU A 327 -12.58 9.17 -32.65
C GLU A 327 -13.23 9.31 -31.28
N SER A 328 -14.34 8.59 -31.07
CA SER A 328 -14.98 8.55 -29.75
C SER A 328 -14.11 7.87 -28.68
N SER A 329 -13.06 7.16 -29.10
CA SER A 329 -12.00 6.61 -28.26
C SER A 329 -11.10 7.68 -27.62
N PHE A 330 -11.18 8.95 -28.06
CA PHE A 330 -10.42 10.05 -27.47
C PHE A 330 -11.04 10.55 -26.17
N ILE A 331 -12.35 10.35 -25.97
CA ILE A 331 -13.03 10.68 -24.72
C ILE A 331 -12.56 9.72 -23.61
N ASN A 332 -12.16 10.27 -22.47
CA ASN A 332 -11.56 9.57 -21.33
C ASN A 332 -10.25 8.84 -21.68
N SER A 333 -9.56 9.25 -22.75
CA SER A 333 -8.24 8.69 -23.09
C SER A 333 -7.09 9.28 -22.28
N TYR A 334 -7.33 10.41 -21.59
CA TYR A 334 -6.35 11.19 -20.84
C TYR A 334 -5.10 11.56 -21.65
N ARG A 335 -5.21 11.59 -22.98
CA ARG A 335 -4.12 12.01 -23.87
C ARG A 335 -4.08 13.53 -23.96
N ASP A 336 -2.89 14.09 -23.73
CA ASP A 336 -2.65 15.54 -23.81
C ASP A 336 -2.78 16.13 -25.22
N ASN A 337 -2.86 15.29 -26.26
CA ASN A 337 -2.85 15.66 -27.66
C ASN A 337 -4.08 15.20 -28.45
N ALA A 338 -5.14 14.72 -27.79
CA ALA A 338 -6.34 14.26 -28.46
C ALA A 338 -7.60 14.72 -27.72
N ASP A 339 -8.51 15.38 -28.44
CA ASP A 339 -9.82 15.78 -27.96
C ASP A 339 -10.89 15.27 -28.94
N PHE A 340 -12.06 14.90 -28.45
CA PHE A 340 -13.20 14.61 -29.32
C PHE A 340 -13.90 15.91 -29.72
N CYS A 341 -14.30 16.02 -30.98
CA CYS A 341 -14.98 17.20 -31.52
C CYS A 341 -16.14 16.80 -32.45
N THR A 342 -17.31 17.40 -32.25
CA THR A 342 -18.44 17.32 -33.19
C THR A 342 -18.26 18.31 -34.35
N GLU A 343 -19.08 18.22 -35.39
CA GLU A 343 -19.17 19.29 -36.39
C GLU A 343 -19.77 20.58 -35.79
N ASN A 344 -19.59 21.71 -36.48
CA ASN A 344 -20.13 23.02 -36.08
C ASN A 344 -21.64 23.10 -36.33
N SER A 345 -22.42 22.40 -35.52
CA SER A 345 -23.87 22.35 -35.60
C SER A 345 -24.50 22.60 -34.23
N PRO A 346 -25.52 23.48 -34.14
CA PRO A 346 -26.24 23.71 -32.90
C PRO A 346 -26.78 22.42 -32.28
N ASN A 347 -26.83 22.37 -30.94
CA ASN A 347 -27.32 21.21 -30.19
C ASN A 347 -26.54 19.91 -30.44
N SER A 348 -25.24 20.02 -30.74
CA SER A 348 -24.34 18.88 -30.78
C SER A 348 -24.34 18.12 -29.44
N TRP A 349 -24.27 16.80 -29.50
CA TRP A 349 -24.40 15.94 -28.32
C TRP A 349 -23.46 14.75 -28.34
N ILE A 350 -23.13 14.25 -27.15
CA ILE A 350 -22.38 13.02 -26.89
C ILE A 350 -23.20 12.18 -25.91
N LYS A 351 -23.32 10.88 -26.19
CA LYS A 351 -24.00 9.90 -25.34
C LYS A 351 -23.00 8.84 -24.89
N ALA A 352 -22.92 8.61 -23.58
CA ALA A 352 -22.14 7.56 -22.93
C ALA A 352 -23.07 6.42 -22.49
N ASP A 353 -22.78 5.18 -22.91
CA ASP A 353 -23.54 3.98 -22.57
C ASP A 353 -22.70 3.05 -21.68
N ILE A 354 -23.24 2.66 -20.53
CA ILE A 354 -22.54 1.97 -19.43
C ILE A 354 -22.66 0.44 -19.53
N LYS A 355 -23.04 -0.09 -20.71
CA LYS A 355 -23.04 -1.51 -21.13
C LYS A 355 -23.00 -2.56 -20.02
N GLY A 356 -24.16 -3.12 -19.68
CA GLY A 356 -24.30 -4.20 -18.70
C GLY A 356 -24.39 -3.71 -17.24
N TYR A 357 -24.43 -2.39 -17.05
CA TYR A 357 -24.58 -1.76 -15.75
C TYR A 357 -25.59 -0.61 -15.79
N LYS A 358 -26.10 -0.28 -14.62
CA LYS A 358 -26.85 0.93 -14.32
C LYS A 358 -26.14 1.70 -13.21
N LEU A 359 -26.09 3.02 -13.34
CA LEU A 359 -25.43 3.92 -12.40
C LEU A 359 -26.45 4.83 -11.73
N LYS A 360 -26.38 4.95 -10.41
CA LYS A 360 -27.01 6.02 -9.64
C LYS A 360 -25.98 7.13 -9.41
N PRO A 361 -25.94 8.19 -10.23
CA PRO A 361 -24.87 9.17 -10.20
C PRO A 361 -25.04 10.15 -9.03
N ILE A 362 -23.94 10.50 -8.38
CA ILE A 362 -23.84 11.58 -7.38
C ILE A 362 -23.14 12.82 -7.96
N SER A 363 -22.34 12.66 -9.01
CA SER A 363 -21.70 13.76 -9.74
C SER A 363 -21.28 13.31 -11.14
N TYR A 364 -20.96 14.28 -11.99
CA TYR A 364 -20.33 14.06 -13.30
C TYR A 364 -19.07 14.92 -13.42
N VAL A 365 -18.10 14.40 -14.17
CA VAL A 365 -16.80 15.04 -14.40
C VAL A 365 -16.69 15.39 -15.87
N LEU A 366 -16.28 16.64 -16.14
CA LEU A 366 -16.02 17.13 -17.48
C LEU A 366 -14.62 17.73 -17.59
N GLN A 367 -14.02 17.52 -18.74
CA GLN A 367 -12.91 18.31 -19.26
C GLN A 367 -13.25 18.63 -20.71
N SER A 368 -13.19 19.92 -21.06
CA SER A 368 -13.49 20.34 -22.44
C SER A 368 -12.30 20.03 -23.35
N ARG A 369 -11.49 21.02 -23.72
CA ARG A 369 -10.34 20.84 -24.62
C ARG A 369 -9.01 20.85 -23.86
N CYS A 370 -8.09 19.95 -24.23
CA CYS A 370 -6.73 19.89 -23.68
C CYS A 370 -5.70 20.65 -24.52
N ILE A 371 -5.85 20.66 -25.85
CA ILE A 371 -4.80 21.11 -26.79
C ILE A 371 -4.61 22.64 -26.81
N ASN A 372 -5.68 23.43 -26.80
CA ASN A 372 -5.60 24.89 -26.80
C ASN A 372 -6.74 25.50 -25.95
N GLY A 373 -6.69 26.82 -25.72
CA GLY A 373 -7.73 27.54 -24.96
C GLY A 373 -8.99 27.94 -25.74
N GLY A 374 -9.11 27.50 -27.00
CA GLY A 374 -10.26 27.78 -27.87
C GLY A 374 -11.35 26.71 -27.76
N ASP A 375 -12.55 27.05 -28.23
CA ASP A 375 -13.71 26.14 -28.34
C ASP A 375 -14.16 25.47 -27.03
N LEU A 376 -13.81 26.06 -25.88
CA LEU A 376 -14.14 25.49 -24.57
C LEU A 376 -15.66 25.51 -24.35
N LEU A 377 -16.20 24.38 -23.89
CA LEU A 377 -17.62 24.24 -23.55
C LEU A 377 -18.03 25.35 -22.56
N ARG A 378 -19.20 25.96 -22.79
CA ARG A 378 -19.76 26.99 -21.89
C ARG A 378 -21.12 26.63 -21.33
N ARG A 379 -22.00 26.08 -22.18
CA ARG A 379 -23.40 25.80 -21.86
C ARG A 379 -23.80 24.40 -22.29
N TRP A 380 -24.39 23.64 -21.38
CA TRP A 380 -24.88 22.30 -21.71
C TRP A 380 -26.11 21.88 -20.92
N LYS A 381 -26.77 20.84 -21.43
CA LYS A 381 -27.79 20.05 -20.75
C LYS A 381 -27.27 18.63 -20.58
N LEU A 382 -27.43 18.06 -19.39
CA LEU A 382 -27.14 16.67 -19.08
C LEU A 382 -28.44 15.89 -18.88
N GLU A 383 -28.55 14.75 -19.54
CA GLU A 383 -29.72 13.86 -19.48
C GLU A 383 -29.28 12.45 -19.10
N GLY A 384 -29.99 11.81 -18.17
CA GLY A 384 -29.88 10.40 -17.84
C GLY A 384 -30.98 9.59 -18.54
N ILE A 385 -30.64 8.41 -19.05
CA ILE A 385 -31.57 7.53 -19.76
C ILE A 385 -31.70 6.23 -18.97
N LYS A 386 -32.94 5.86 -18.64
CA LYS A 386 -33.29 4.64 -17.89
C LYS A 386 -33.31 3.42 -18.80
N GLU A 387 -33.42 2.25 -18.17
CA GLU A 387 -33.50 0.96 -18.86
C GLU A 387 -34.71 0.84 -19.80
N ASP A 388 -35.84 1.45 -19.44
CA ASP A 388 -37.06 1.53 -20.26
C ASP A 388 -36.97 2.55 -21.42
N GLY A 389 -35.83 3.23 -21.56
CA GLY A 389 -35.59 4.27 -22.56
C GLY A 389 -36.11 5.66 -22.18
N THR A 390 -36.77 5.82 -21.03
CA THR A 390 -37.20 7.15 -20.57
C THR A 390 -36.00 8.03 -20.25
N THR A 391 -36.09 9.31 -20.62
CA THR A 391 -35.02 10.30 -20.45
C THR A 391 -35.41 11.28 -19.35
N VAL A 392 -34.47 11.54 -18.43
CA VAL A 392 -34.61 12.46 -17.30
C VAL A 392 -33.53 13.53 -17.41
N VAL A 393 -33.91 14.80 -17.30
CA VAL A 393 -32.95 15.91 -17.31
C VAL A 393 -32.29 16.01 -15.93
N LEU A 394 -30.98 15.85 -15.87
CA LEU A 394 -30.17 15.86 -14.64
C LEU A 394 -29.56 17.24 -14.35
N ASP A 395 -29.22 17.98 -15.40
CA ASP A 395 -28.75 19.36 -15.33
C ASP A 395 -29.24 20.09 -16.59
N ASN A 396 -29.81 21.29 -16.46
CA ASN A 396 -30.45 22.00 -17.58
C ASN A 396 -29.84 23.39 -17.77
N ASP A 397 -29.30 23.64 -18.96
CA ASP A 397 -28.61 24.89 -19.34
C ASP A 397 -27.54 25.33 -18.33
N LYS A 398 -26.71 24.38 -17.90
CA LYS A 398 -25.58 24.62 -17.00
C LYS A 398 -24.56 25.52 -17.67
N TYR A 399 -24.18 26.61 -17.01
CA TYR A 399 -23.09 27.49 -17.45
C TYR A 399 -21.83 27.28 -16.62
N TYR A 400 -20.68 27.13 -17.28
CA TYR A 400 -19.37 27.15 -16.64
C TYR A 400 -18.27 27.66 -17.57
N GLU A 401 -17.37 28.47 -17.03
CA GLU A 401 -16.22 28.98 -17.78
C GLU A 401 -14.98 28.11 -17.57
N PHE A 402 -14.87 27.01 -18.33
CA PHE A 402 -13.67 26.18 -18.31
C PHE A 402 -12.41 26.98 -18.64
N LYS A 403 -11.31 26.63 -17.97
CA LYS A 403 -9.93 26.92 -18.36
C LYS A 403 -9.35 25.75 -19.16
N GLN A 404 -8.31 26.01 -19.94
CA GLN A 404 -7.59 24.95 -20.66
C GLN A 404 -7.10 23.87 -19.68
N ARG A 405 -7.29 22.59 -20.03
CA ARG A 405 -6.95 21.41 -19.21
C ARG A 405 -7.67 21.30 -17.87
N GLU A 406 -8.64 22.16 -17.57
CA GLU A 406 -9.38 22.08 -16.32
C GLU A 406 -10.32 20.86 -16.32
N ILE A 407 -10.13 19.98 -15.34
CA ILE A 407 -11.08 18.92 -15.00
C ILE A 407 -12.01 19.46 -13.92
N LYS A 408 -13.31 19.43 -14.18
CA LYS A 408 -14.32 19.95 -13.26
C LYS A 408 -15.37 18.89 -12.93
N GLU A 409 -15.61 18.70 -11.64
CA GLU A 409 -16.70 17.88 -11.11
C GLU A 409 -17.93 18.74 -10.80
N PHE A 410 -19.11 18.22 -11.15
CA PHE A 410 -20.41 18.86 -10.93
C PHE A 410 -21.32 17.92 -10.14
N PRO A 411 -21.86 18.35 -8.98
CA PRO A 411 -22.72 17.50 -8.16
C PRO A 411 -24.10 17.30 -8.82
N LEU A 412 -24.68 16.12 -8.63
CA LEU A 412 -26.02 15.74 -9.10
C LEU A 412 -26.91 15.34 -7.92
N HIS A 413 -28.19 15.68 -8.04
CA HIS A 413 -29.21 15.35 -7.05
C HIS A 413 -30.25 14.44 -7.71
N THR A 414 -30.00 13.13 -7.70
CA THR A 414 -30.95 12.14 -8.20
C THR A 414 -30.89 10.87 -7.37
N ASN A 415 -32.03 10.19 -7.27
CA ASN A 415 -32.13 8.89 -6.62
C ASN A 415 -32.35 7.74 -7.60
N GLU A 416 -32.30 8.03 -8.90
CA GLU A 416 -32.63 7.08 -9.96
C GLU A 416 -31.38 6.44 -10.57
N TYR A 417 -31.56 5.27 -11.18
CA TYR A 417 -30.52 4.55 -11.91
C TYR A 417 -30.66 4.77 -13.42
N PHE A 418 -29.53 4.96 -14.10
CA PHE A 418 -29.45 5.21 -15.53
C PHE A 418 -28.50 4.23 -16.21
N VAL A 419 -28.82 3.84 -17.44
CA VAL A 419 -27.99 2.93 -18.26
C VAL A 419 -27.16 3.69 -19.29
N SER A 420 -27.49 4.96 -19.52
CA SER A 420 -26.69 5.86 -20.35
C SER A 420 -26.92 7.32 -19.97
N PHE A 421 -25.97 8.17 -20.34
CA PHE A 421 -26.04 9.62 -20.13
C PHE A 421 -25.76 10.35 -21.43
N LYS A 422 -26.40 11.50 -21.63
CA LYS A 422 -26.24 12.33 -22.82
C LYS A 422 -25.99 13.77 -22.42
N ILE A 423 -24.87 14.32 -22.87
CA ILE A 423 -24.55 15.74 -22.77
C ILE A 423 -24.84 16.42 -24.11
N THR A 424 -25.54 17.56 -24.07
CA THR A 424 -25.90 18.36 -25.25
C THR A 424 -25.43 19.79 -25.04
N GLN A 425 -24.69 20.34 -25.99
CA GLN A 425 -24.32 21.76 -25.98
C GLN A 425 -25.56 22.62 -26.25
N THR A 426 -25.93 23.51 -25.33
CA THR A 426 -27.15 24.33 -25.43
C THR A 426 -26.88 25.78 -25.87
N GLY A 427 -25.60 26.18 -25.93
CA GLY A 427 -25.18 27.50 -26.39
C GLY A 427 -23.78 27.48 -26.98
N LYS A 428 -23.31 28.62 -27.47
CA LYS A 428 -21.99 28.72 -28.10
C LYS A 428 -20.85 28.43 -27.12
N ASN A 429 -19.74 27.91 -27.65
CA ASN A 429 -18.51 27.67 -26.91
C ASN A 429 -17.71 28.98 -26.70
N SER A 430 -16.48 28.91 -26.17
CA SER A 430 -15.65 30.10 -25.89
C SER A 430 -15.22 30.91 -27.13
N LEU A 431 -15.43 30.39 -28.34
CA LEU A 431 -15.15 31.06 -29.62
C LEU A 431 -16.42 31.34 -30.44
N ASP A 432 -17.57 31.41 -29.78
CA ASP A 432 -18.87 31.66 -30.42
C ASP A 432 -19.28 30.62 -31.49
N CYS A 433 -18.74 29.40 -31.40
CA CYS A 433 -19.02 28.28 -32.31
C CYS A 433 -19.88 27.18 -31.65
N ASP A 434 -20.45 26.29 -32.47
CA ASP A 434 -21.24 25.12 -32.04
C ASP A 434 -20.41 23.82 -32.03
N TYR A 435 -19.08 23.92 -31.95
CA TYR A 435 -18.23 22.76 -31.74
C TYR A 435 -18.37 22.29 -30.29
N LEU A 436 -18.84 21.05 -30.08
CA LEU A 436 -18.78 20.38 -28.79
C LEU A 436 -17.43 19.65 -28.68
N GLN A 437 -16.54 20.21 -27.86
CA GLN A 437 -15.22 19.63 -27.57
C GLN A 437 -15.11 19.14 -26.14
N ILE A 438 -14.86 17.84 -26.01
CA ILE A 438 -14.77 17.14 -24.74
C ILE A 438 -13.61 16.14 -24.79
N SER A 439 -12.79 16.15 -23.74
CA SER A 439 -11.73 15.19 -23.49
C SER A 439 -12.10 14.22 -22.37
N VAL A 440 -12.81 14.70 -21.32
CA VAL A 440 -13.32 13.85 -20.24
C VAL A 440 -14.83 14.03 -20.11
N PHE A 441 -15.56 12.92 -20.09
CA PHE A 441 -16.96 12.81 -19.73
C PHE A 441 -17.18 11.54 -18.91
N ASP A 442 -17.28 11.72 -17.60
CA ASP A 442 -17.31 10.61 -16.64
C ASP A 442 -18.27 10.88 -15.48
N PHE A 443 -18.53 9.89 -14.63
CA PHE A 443 -19.51 9.93 -13.57
C PHE A 443 -19.01 9.26 -12.29
N LYS A 444 -19.38 9.81 -11.14
CA LYS A 444 -19.26 9.13 -9.85
C LYS A 444 -20.63 8.73 -9.35
N GLY A 445 -20.74 7.56 -8.71
CA GLY A 445 -22.02 7.09 -8.20
C GLY A 445 -22.01 5.62 -7.77
N ALA A 446 -23.17 5.14 -7.35
CA ALA A 446 -23.36 3.74 -7.01
C ALA A 446 -23.70 2.92 -8.26
N LEU A 447 -22.88 1.91 -8.55
CA LEU A 447 -23.00 1.07 -9.73
C LEU A 447 -23.70 -0.25 -9.41
N THR A 448 -24.56 -0.73 -10.32
CA THR A 448 -25.20 -2.04 -10.21
C THR A 448 -25.16 -2.74 -11.56
N LYS A 449 -24.82 -4.04 -11.57
CA LYS A 449 -24.87 -4.87 -12.78
C LYS A 449 -26.33 -5.17 -13.16
N ILE A 450 -26.66 -5.12 -14.45
CA ILE A 450 -27.99 -5.47 -14.98
C ILE A 450 -28.06 -6.97 -15.24
#